data_AF-A0A956J7J4-F1
#
_entry.id   AF-A0A956J7J4-F1
#
_cell.length_a   1.000
_cell.length_b   1.000
_cell.length_c   1.000
_cell.angle_alpha   90.00
_cell.angle_beta   90.00
_cell.angle_gamma   90.00
#
_symmetry.space_group_name_H-M   'P 1'
#
loop_
_entity.id
_entity.type
_entity.pdbx_description
1 polymer ?
#
loop_
_entity_poly.entity_id
_entity_poly.type
_entity_poly.pdbx_seq_one_letter_code
_entity_poly.pdbx_strand_id
1 'polypeptide(L)'
;MIAARTTSLGFDELLTYLVEAQVISSSTARTLLDQEPKQRLIAVRMRTPNAPPSLDEQRRLAPGVSAFELLMSFNAKGPEGEYIREDTVVEVFAERVGVPFVKLDPLKLDAAIVTSVFSKPFARKHGMLVIDADESRVLVATSDPFNPLALEAVQDVARKRVELVVTPPSDIQRLITEFFGFQRSVERAEQDLTESFNLGNLEQFVRMQSEREIEASDQHVVNAVEYLFSYAFQQRASDIHIEPKRNESLV
;
A
#
# COMPACT_ATOMS: atom_id res chain seq x y z
N MET A 1 4.16 15.18 -23.13
CA MET A 1 4.28 14.01 -24.03
C MET A 1 5.12 12.99 -23.31
N ILE A 2 4.50 11.95 -22.76
CA ILE A 2 5.22 10.82 -22.14
C ILE A 2 5.89 10.06 -23.30
N ALA A 3 7.20 9.84 -23.23
CA ALA A 3 7.91 9.06 -24.24
C ALA A 3 7.24 7.69 -24.40
N ALA A 4 7.25 7.16 -25.63
CA ALA A 4 6.55 5.93 -26.05
C ALA A 4 7.13 4.64 -25.43
N ARG A 5 7.14 4.57 -24.10
CA ARG A 5 7.56 3.41 -23.32
C ARG A 5 6.36 2.49 -23.13
N THR A 6 6.47 1.29 -23.67
CA THR A 6 5.41 0.26 -23.64
C THR A 6 5.79 -0.95 -22.77
N THR A 7 6.94 -0.89 -22.11
CA THR A 7 7.48 -1.99 -21.29
C THR A 7 7.82 -1.52 -19.88
N SER A 8 7.64 -2.42 -18.91
CA SER A 8 8.02 -2.22 -17.51
C SER A 8 9.52 -1.99 -17.34
N LEU A 9 9.89 -1.41 -16.18
CA LEU A 9 11.27 -1.07 -15.84
C LEU A 9 12.18 -2.28 -15.62
N GLY A 10 13.21 -2.40 -16.47
CA GLY A 10 14.32 -3.32 -16.30
C GLY A 10 15.26 -2.89 -15.16
N PHE A 11 15.97 -3.85 -14.58
CA PHE A 11 16.90 -3.56 -13.48
C PHE A 11 18.16 -2.83 -13.98
N ASP A 12 18.70 -3.23 -15.13
CA ASP A 12 19.80 -2.57 -15.82
C ASP A 12 19.46 -1.11 -16.20
N GLU A 13 18.25 -0.89 -16.67
CA GLU A 13 17.73 0.44 -17.00
C GLU A 13 17.63 1.31 -15.74
N LEU A 14 17.07 0.78 -14.65
CA LEU A 14 17.01 1.47 -13.36
C LEU A 14 18.41 1.87 -12.87
N LEU A 15 19.37 0.93 -12.90
CA LEU A 15 20.75 1.22 -12.49
C LEU A 15 21.39 2.31 -13.34
N THR A 16 21.10 2.33 -14.64
CA THR A 16 21.56 3.39 -15.55
C THR A 16 21.05 4.76 -15.10
N TYR A 17 19.76 4.87 -14.77
CA TYR A 17 19.16 6.12 -14.28
C TYR A 17 19.79 6.59 -12.96
N LEU A 18 20.08 5.66 -12.05
CA LEU A 18 20.70 5.99 -10.77
C LEU A 18 22.17 6.43 -10.91
N VAL A 19 22.90 5.89 -11.89
CA VAL A 19 24.25 6.35 -12.22
C VAL A 19 24.22 7.74 -12.83
N GLU A 20 23.30 8.00 -13.78
CA GLU A 20 23.12 9.31 -14.41
C GLU A 20 22.76 10.38 -13.37
N ALA A 21 21.92 10.05 -12.39
CA ALA A 21 21.52 10.91 -11.28
C ALA A 21 22.55 10.95 -10.12
N GLN A 22 23.71 10.29 -10.26
CA GLN A 22 24.77 10.23 -9.24
C GLN A 22 24.34 9.62 -7.89
N VAL A 23 23.22 8.89 -7.84
CA VAL A 23 22.77 8.15 -6.66
C VAL A 23 23.65 6.95 -6.36
N ILE A 24 24.25 6.36 -7.40
CA ILE A 24 25.25 5.29 -7.27
C ILE A 24 26.41 5.50 -8.23
N SER A 25 27.57 4.93 -7.89
CA SER A 25 28.71 4.89 -8.80
C SER A 25 28.55 3.83 -9.89
N SER A 26 29.23 3.99 -11.02
CA SER A 26 29.21 2.99 -12.10
C SER A 26 29.82 1.64 -11.68
N SER A 27 30.77 1.62 -10.74
CA SER A 27 31.32 0.37 -10.20
C SER A 27 30.30 -0.35 -9.30
N THR A 28 29.55 0.41 -8.49
CA THR A 28 28.43 -0.12 -7.71
C THR A 28 27.37 -0.73 -8.62
N ALA A 29 26.95 -0.01 -9.67
CA ALA A 29 25.97 -0.51 -10.64
C ALA A 29 26.40 -1.82 -11.29
N ARG A 30 27.66 -1.95 -11.73
CA ARG A 30 28.19 -3.20 -12.29
C ARG A 30 28.12 -4.36 -11.29
N THR A 31 28.50 -4.10 -10.04
CA THR A 31 28.48 -5.12 -8.97
C THR A 31 27.05 -5.59 -8.69
N LEU A 32 26.07 -4.67 -8.67
CA LEU A 32 24.67 -5.00 -8.48
C LEU A 32 24.12 -5.84 -9.65
N LEU A 33 24.49 -5.49 -10.88
CA LEU A 33 24.07 -6.24 -12.06
C LEU A 33 24.64 -7.66 -12.09
N ASP A 34 25.92 -7.83 -11.74
CA ASP A 34 26.56 -9.15 -11.67
C ASP A 34 25.90 -10.06 -10.61
N GLN A 35 25.40 -9.47 -9.52
CA GLN A 35 24.74 -10.19 -8.43
C GLN A 35 23.24 -10.34 -8.62
N GLU A 36 22.65 -9.70 -9.63
CA GLU A 36 21.20 -9.65 -9.86
C GLU A 36 20.53 -11.03 -9.84
N PRO A 37 21.00 -12.06 -10.58
CA PRO A 37 20.28 -13.33 -10.65
C PRO A 37 20.19 -14.03 -9.29
N LYS A 38 21.27 -13.95 -8.51
CA LYS A 38 21.33 -14.50 -7.15
C LYS A 38 20.43 -13.70 -6.21
N GLN A 39 20.50 -12.37 -6.28
CA GLN A 39 19.72 -11.52 -5.41
C GLN A 39 18.22 -11.62 -5.68
N ARG A 40 17.82 -11.78 -6.94
CA ARG A 40 16.43 -11.98 -7.33
C ARG A 40 15.83 -13.22 -6.68
N LEU A 41 16.58 -14.33 -6.62
CA LEU A 41 16.13 -15.54 -5.90
C LEU A 41 15.97 -15.28 -4.39
N ILE A 42 16.86 -14.48 -3.80
CA ILE A 42 16.76 -14.10 -2.38
C ILE A 42 15.50 -13.25 -2.16
N ALA A 43 15.25 -12.24 -2.98
CA ALA A 43 14.07 -11.38 -2.89
C ALA A 43 12.76 -12.19 -2.99
N VAL A 44 12.68 -13.16 -3.92
CA VAL A 44 11.53 -14.06 -4.01
C VAL A 44 11.32 -14.84 -2.71
N ARG A 45 12.40 -15.33 -2.09
CA ARG A 45 12.31 -16.03 -0.80
C ARG A 45 11.84 -15.12 0.34
N MET A 46 12.19 -13.83 0.30
CA MET A 46 11.73 -12.87 1.31
C MET A 46 10.22 -12.62 1.25
N ARG A 47 9.58 -12.74 0.08
CA ARG A 47 8.12 -12.58 -0.06
C ARG A 47 7.30 -13.64 0.67
N THR A 48 7.87 -14.81 0.93
CA THR A 48 7.20 -15.91 1.67
C THR A 48 8.06 -16.34 2.87
N PRO A 49 8.12 -15.52 3.94
CA PRO A 49 8.99 -15.80 5.07
C PRO A 49 8.57 -17.04 5.86
N ASN A 50 7.29 -17.40 5.83
CA ASN A 50 6.72 -18.52 6.59
C ASN A 50 6.79 -19.87 5.87
N ALA A 51 7.15 -19.88 4.58
CA ALA A 51 7.39 -21.09 3.80
C ALA A 51 8.29 -20.75 2.61
N PRO A 52 9.50 -21.32 2.51
CA PRO A 52 10.32 -21.12 1.33
C PRO A 52 9.54 -21.63 0.09
N PRO A 53 9.41 -20.82 -0.97
CA PRO A 53 8.67 -21.25 -2.15
C PRO A 53 9.41 -22.41 -2.79
N SER A 54 8.69 -23.34 -3.41
CA SER A 54 9.28 -24.40 -4.22
C SER A 54 10.16 -23.81 -5.34
N LEU A 55 11.10 -24.59 -5.89
CA LEU A 55 11.95 -24.12 -6.99
C LEU A 55 11.13 -23.65 -8.21
N ASP A 56 10.00 -24.32 -8.49
CA ASP A 56 9.10 -23.94 -9.57
C ASP A 56 8.36 -22.63 -9.25
N GLU A 57 7.90 -22.44 -8.01
CA GLU A 57 7.34 -21.15 -7.57
C GLU A 57 8.37 -20.04 -7.61
N GLN A 58 9.61 -20.31 -7.21
CA GLN A 58 10.69 -19.33 -7.27
C GLN A 58 10.93 -18.86 -8.71
N ARG A 59 10.95 -19.79 -9.67
CA ARG A 59 11.09 -19.47 -11.10
C ARG A 59 9.89 -18.70 -11.64
N ARG A 60 8.67 -18.98 -11.17
CA ARG A 60 7.45 -18.26 -11.56
C ARG A 60 7.38 -16.84 -10.97
N LEU A 61 7.86 -16.67 -9.73
CA LEU A 61 7.82 -15.41 -9.00
C LEU A 61 9.02 -14.49 -9.29
N ALA A 62 10.16 -15.03 -9.70
CA ALA A 62 11.36 -14.25 -10.01
C ALA A 62 11.13 -13.13 -11.06
N PRO A 63 10.38 -13.38 -12.16
CA PRO A 63 9.96 -12.32 -13.09
C PRO A 63 9.06 -11.27 -12.45
N GLY A 64 8.36 -11.61 -11.35
CA GLY A 64 7.45 -10.71 -10.64
C GLY A 64 8.12 -9.83 -9.57
N VAL A 65 9.43 -9.96 -9.36
CA VAL A 65 10.19 -9.02 -8.51
C VAL A 65 10.52 -7.78 -9.33
N SER A 66 9.99 -6.64 -8.90
CA SER A 66 10.22 -5.36 -9.60
C SER A 66 11.67 -4.91 -9.44
N ALA A 67 12.14 -4.04 -10.35
CA ALA A 67 13.48 -3.47 -10.28
C ALA A 67 13.71 -2.72 -8.95
N PHE A 68 12.69 -2.00 -8.44
CA PHE A 68 12.75 -1.30 -7.16
C PHE A 68 12.93 -2.24 -5.99
N GLU A 69 12.10 -3.28 -5.88
CA GLU A 69 12.19 -4.27 -4.81
C GLU A 69 13.53 -5.00 -4.83
N LEU A 70 14.00 -5.35 -6.02
CA LEU A 70 15.29 -5.99 -6.20
C LEU A 70 16.41 -5.09 -5.69
N LEU A 71 16.42 -3.81 -6.09
CA LEU A 71 17.40 -2.84 -5.61
C LEU A 71 17.37 -2.69 -4.09
N MET A 72 16.19 -2.56 -3.50
CA MET A 72 16.03 -2.43 -2.05
C MET A 72 16.53 -3.66 -1.30
N SER A 73 16.35 -4.85 -1.89
CA SER A 73 16.84 -6.09 -1.28
C SER A 73 18.38 -6.16 -1.14
N PHE A 74 19.13 -5.40 -1.97
CA PHE A 74 20.58 -5.33 -1.86
C PHE A 74 21.05 -4.51 -0.66
N ASN A 75 20.20 -3.66 -0.06
CA ASN A 75 20.61 -2.65 0.90
C ASN A 75 21.84 -1.86 0.40
N ALA A 76 21.81 -1.49 -0.88
CA ALA A 76 22.91 -0.81 -1.54
C ALA A 76 23.17 0.56 -0.91
N LYS A 77 24.43 0.98 -0.96
CA LYS A 77 24.89 2.25 -0.42
C LYS A 77 25.24 3.24 -1.53
N GLY A 78 24.93 4.52 -1.27
CA GLY A 78 25.33 5.64 -2.11
C GLY A 78 26.83 5.96 -1.98
N PRO A 79 27.29 7.00 -2.68
CA PRO A 79 28.70 7.39 -2.73
C PRO A 79 29.31 7.75 -1.37
N GLU A 80 28.50 8.26 -0.44
CA GLU A 80 28.95 8.67 0.91
C GLU A 80 28.79 7.54 1.94
N GLY A 81 28.34 6.35 1.52
CA GLY A 81 28.16 5.17 2.37
C GLY A 81 26.82 5.10 3.11
N GLU A 82 25.92 6.02 2.84
CA GLU A 82 24.52 6.05 3.25
C GLU A 82 23.69 5.00 2.52
N TYR A 83 22.65 4.47 3.17
CA TYR A 83 21.73 3.54 2.49
C TYR A 83 20.85 4.30 1.51
N ILE A 84 20.71 3.74 0.31
CA ILE A 84 19.83 4.30 -0.72
C ILE A 84 18.38 4.16 -0.26
N ARG A 85 17.64 5.26 -0.25
CA ARG A 85 16.22 5.27 0.10
C ARG A 85 15.38 4.93 -1.13
N GLU A 86 14.31 4.17 -0.94
CA GLU A 86 13.37 3.83 -2.02
C GLU A 86 12.75 5.09 -2.65
N ASP A 87 12.39 6.08 -1.84
CA ASP A 87 11.86 7.37 -2.30
C ASP A 87 12.79 8.02 -3.33
N THR A 88 14.09 8.09 -3.04
CA THR A 88 15.09 8.71 -3.91
C THR A 88 15.21 7.97 -5.24
N VAL A 89 15.13 6.64 -5.21
CA VAL A 89 15.20 5.80 -6.41
C VAL A 89 13.99 6.02 -7.30
N VAL A 90 12.81 6.08 -6.70
CA VAL A 90 11.54 6.25 -7.41
C VAL A 90 11.39 7.66 -7.95
N GLU A 91 11.89 8.67 -7.22
CA GLU A 91 11.96 10.07 -7.67
C GLU A 91 12.84 10.21 -8.91
N VAL A 92 14.05 9.63 -8.90
CA VAL A 92 14.92 9.61 -10.09
C VAL A 92 14.24 8.93 -11.29
N PHE A 93 13.57 7.80 -11.04
CA PHE A 93 12.80 7.13 -12.09
C PHE A 93 11.68 8.01 -12.63
N ALA A 94 10.90 8.64 -11.76
CA ALA A 94 9.77 9.51 -12.10
C ALA A 94 10.21 10.71 -12.95
N GLU A 95 11.30 11.38 -12.57
CA GLU A 95 11.91 12.46 -13.36
C GLU A 95 12.33 11.97 -14.75
N ARG A 96 12.97 10.80 -14.81
CA ARG A 96 13.49 10.25 -16.07
C ARG A 96 12.40 9.91 -17.07
N VAL A 97 11.26 9.43 -16.59
CA VAL A 97 10.13 9.00 -17.42
C VAL A 97 9.05 10.08 -17.60
N GLY A 98 9.19 11.22 -16.93
CA GLY A 98 8.28 12.36 -17.04
C GLY A 98 6.90 12.13 -16.43
N VAL A 99 6.82 11.30 -15.38
CA VAL A 99 5.59 11.06 -14.60
C VAL A 99 5.80 11.64 -13.20
N PRO A 100 4.87 12.42 -12.63
CA PRO A 100 5.09 13.06 -11.32
C PRO A 100 5.33 12.04 -10.21
N PHE A 101 6.30 12.32 -9.34
CA PHE A 101 6.49 11.59 -8.08
C PHE A 101 5.62 12.19 -6.98
N VAL A 102 4.99 11.33 -6.17
CA VAL A 102 4.25 11.75 -4.97
C VAL A 102 4.64 10.85 -3.80
N LYS A 103 5.14 11.46 -2.72
CA LYS A 103 5.28 10.78 -1.44
C LYS A 103 3.93 10.76 -0.73
N LEU A 104 3.37 9.57 -0.54
CA LEU A 104 2.04 9.43 0.06
C LEU A 104 2.10 9.61 1.58
N ASP A 105 1.35 10.59 2.06
CA ASP A 105 1.10 10.85 3.47
C ASP A 105 -0.28 10.27 3.84
N PRO A 106 -0.35 9.21 4.66
CA PRO A 106 -1.63 8.59 5.03
C PRO A 106 -2.63 9.57 5.66
N LEU A 107 -2.14 10.61 6.37
CA LEU A 107 -2.99 11.59 7.04
C LEU A 107 -3.68 12.55 6.08
N LYS A 108 -3.19 12.65 4.83
CA LYS A 108 -3.77 13.50 3.79
C LYS A 108 -4.67 12.73 2.84
N LEU A 109 -4.77 11.41 2.99
CA LEU A 109 -5.58 10.55 2.15
C LEU A 109 -6.94 10.31 2.78
N ASP A 110 -7.99 10.49 1.99
CA ASP A 110 -9.35 10.15 2.38
C ASP A 110 -9.61 8.65 2.12
N ALA A 111 -9.96 7.92 3.17
CA ALA A 111 -10.26 6.49 3.11
C ALA A 111 -11.40 6.17 2.12
N ALA A 112 -12.42 7.03 2.02
CA ALA A 112 -13.52 6.85 1.10
C ALA A 112 -13.06 6.97 -0.36
N ILE A 113 -12.17 7.93 -0.65
CA ILE A 113 -11.59 8.11 -1.98
C ILE A 113 -10.70 6.93 -2.35
N VAL A 114 -9.79 6.53 -1.46
CA VAL A 114 -8.82 5.45 -1.69
C VAL A 114 -9.48 4.13 -2.10
N THR A 115 -10.71 3.92 -1.64
CA THR A 115 -11.44 2.66 -1.73
C THR A 115 -12.64 2.73 -2.65
N SER A 116 -12.89 3.90 -3.24
CA SER A 116 -14.07 4.18 -4.07
C SER A 116 -14.09 3.45 -5.42
N VAL A 117 -12.90 3.23 -6.02
CA VAL A 117 -12.79 2.67 -7.39
C VAL A 117 -12.25 1.25 -7.38
N PHE A 118 -11.21 0.98 -6.59
CA PHE A 118 -10.53 -0.31 -6.60
C PHE A 118 -10.93 -1.16 -5.40
N SER A 119 -11.23 -2.42 -5.64
CA SER A 119 -11.27 -3.41 -4.56
C SER A 119 -9.86 -3.71 -4.04
N LYS A 120 -9.73 -4.18 -2.80
CA LYS A 120 -8.43 -4.60 -2.23
C LYS A 120 -7.67 -5.59 -3.13
N PRO A 121 -8.30 -6.66 -3.67
CA PRO A 121 -7.61 -7.59 -4.56
C PRO A 121 -7.12 -6.92 -5.85
N PHE A 122 -7.89 -6.00 -6.42
CA PHE A 122 -7.50 -5.24 -7.60
C PHE A 122 -6.28 -4.36 -7.31
N ALA A 123 -6.37 -3.53 -6.26
CA ALA A 123 -5.29 -2.64 -5.83
C ALA A 123 -3.98 -3.41 -5.58
N ARG A 124 -4.06 -4.56 -4.90
CA ARG A 124 -2.89 -5.43 -4.64
C ARG A 124 -2.33 -6.05 -5.91
N LYS A 125 -3.18 -6.60 -6.78
CA LYS A 125 -2.77 -7.29 -7.99
C LYS A 125 -2.03 -6.35 -8.96
N HIS A 126 -2.53 -5.13 -9.09
CA HIS A 126 -2.01 -4.16 -10.05
C HIS A 126 -1.02 -3.16 -9.44
N GLY A 127 -0.83 -3.16 -8.11
CA GLY A 127 0.06 -2.22 -7.44
C GLY A 127 -0.39 -0.77 -7.67
N MET A 128 -1.68 -0.53 -7.47
CA MET A 128 -2.31 0.76 -7.75
C MET A 128 -3.20 1.19 -6.59
N LEU A 129 -3.16 2.48 -6.28
CA LEU A 129 -3.97 3.10 -5.23
C LEU A 129 -4.60 4.37 -5.78
N VAL A 130 -5.91 4.55 -5.58
CA VAL A 130 -6.54 5.85 -5.84
C VAL A 130 -6.12 6.80 -4.73
N ILE A 131 -5.69 8.01 -5.10
CA ILE A 131 -5.27 9.03 -4.12
C ILE A 131 -6.10 10.31 -4.23
N ASP A 132 -6.77 10.52 -5.36
CA ASP A 132 -7.72 11.60 -5.58
C ASP A 132 -8.72 11.16 -6.67
N ALA A 133 -9.96 11.62 -6.60
CA ALA A 133 -10.99 11.30 -7.59
C ALA A 133 -12.08 12.38 -7.63
N ASP A 134 -12.47 12.76 -8.84
CA ASP A 134 -13.61 13.63 -9.09
C ASP A 134 -14.55 12.99 -10.14
N GLU A 135 -15.57 13.72 -10.60
CA GLU A 135 -16.53 13.21 -11.59
C GLU A 135 -15.88 12.85 -12.94
N SER A 136 -14.77 13.51 -13.29
CA SER A 136 -14.15 13.47 -14.61
C SER A 136 -12.84 12.68 -14.66
N ARG A 137 -12.07 12.67 -13.57
CA ARG A 137 -10.76 12.02 -13.49
C ARG A 137 -10.54 11.25 -12.19
N VAL A 138 -9.59 10.33 -12.24
CA VAL A 138 -9.07 9.59 -11.10
C VAL A 138 -7.55 9.67 -11.12
N LEU A 139 -6.97 10.13 -10.02
CA LEU A 139 -5.53 10.15 -9.80
C LEU A 139 -5.10 8.87 -9.12
N VAL A 140 -4.23 8.11 -9.78
CA VAL A 140 -3.79 6.79 -9.35
C VAL A 140 -2.29 6.80 -9.09
N ALA A 141 -1.91 6.44 -7.87
CA ALA A 141 -0.54 6.18 -7.51
C ALA A 141 -0.15 4.74 -7.88
N THR A 142 0.98 4.57 -8.57
CA THR A 142 1.50 3.26 -8.98
C THR A 142 3.02 3.24 -8.91
N SER A 143 3.61 2.05 -8.83
CA SER A 143 5.07 1.88 -8.96
C SER A 143 5.51 1.56 -10.39
N ASP A 144 4.59 1.17 -11.28
CA ASP A 144 4.91 0.84 -12.68
C ASP A 144 3.88 1.49 -13.63
N PRO A 145 4.08 2.77 -14.00
CA PRO A 145 3.14 3.51 -14.84
C PRO A 145 3.12 3.04 -16.31
N PHE A 146 3.93 2.04 -16.69
CA PHE A 146 4.03 1.52 -18.05
C PHE A 146 3.58 0.07 -18.18
N ASN A 147 3.01 -0.53 -17.14
CA ASN A 147 2.48 -1.89 -17.20
C ASN A 147 1.18 -1.91 -18.04
N PRO A 148 1.19 -2.44 -19.27
CA PRO A 148 0.02 -2.34 -20.16
C PRO A 148 -1.20 -3.06 -19.60
N LEU A 149 -1.00 -4.20 -18.92
CA LEU A 149 -2.08 -4.98 -18.32
C LEU A 149 -2.73 -4.24 -17.14
N ALA A 150 -1.94 -3.49 -16.37
CA ALA A 150 -2.46 -2.67 -15.29
C ALA A 150 -3.17 -1.43 -15.82
N LEU A 151 -2.62 -0.79 -16.86
CA LEU A 151 -3.20 0.38 -17.52
C LEU A 151 -4.56 0.08 -18.19
N GLU A 152 -4.66 -1.06 -18.88
CA GLU A 152 -5.92 -1.51 -19.47
C GLU A 152 -6.96 -1.78 -18.38
N ALA A 153 -6.58 -2.55 -17.35
CA ALA A 153 -7.47 -2.89 -16.25
C ALA A 153 -7.96 -1.66 -15.47
N VAL A 154 -7.10 -0.66 -15.24
CA VAL A 154 -7.52 0.56 -14.53
C VAL A 154 -8.45 1.41 -15.38
N GLN A 155 -8.23 1.48 -16.70
CA GLN A 155 -9.10 2.24 -17.60
C GLN A 155 -10.51 1.64 -17.66
N ASP A 156 -10.61 0.30 -17.67
CA ASP A 156 -11.89 -0.43 -17.67
C ASP A 156 -12.69 -0.22 -16.37
N VAL A 157 -12.00 -0.24 -15.23
CA VAL A 157 -12.63 -0.11 -13.91
C VAL A 157 -12.98 1.35 -13.60
N ALA A 158 -12.06 2.28 -13.85
CA ALA A 158 -12.25 3.68 -13.48
C ALA A 158 -13.32 4.39 -14.31
N ARG A 159 -13.48 4.01 -15.60
CA ARG A 159 -14.42 4.64 -16.56
C ARG A 159 -14.35 6.17 -16.61
N LYS A 160 -13.22 6.72 -16.21
CA LYS A 160 -12.89 8.14 -16.12
C LYS A 160 -11.52 8.36 -16.74
N ARG A 161 -11.12 9.62 -16.87
CA ARG A 161 -9.75 9.94 -17.27
C ARG A 161 -8.79 9.51 -16.15
N VAL A 162 -7.86 8.62 -16.47
CA VAL A 162 -6.84 8.17 -15.50
C VAL A 162 -5.62 9.08 -15.60
N GLU A 163 -5.21 9.63 -14.46
CA GLU A 163 -3.95 10.34 -14.30
C GLU A 163 -3.05 9.54 -13.36
N LEU A 164 -1.77 9.43 -13.71
CA LEU A 164 -0.82 8.59 -12.98
C LEU A 164 0.21 9.43 -12.25
N VAL A 165 0.52 9.01 -11.04
CA VAL A 165 1.72 9.44 -10.31
C VAL A 165 2.51 8.22 -9.88
N VAL A 166 3.82 8.38 -9.74
CA VAL A 166 4.71 7.33 -9.27
C VAL A 166 4.95 7.49 -7.77
N THR A 167 4.94 6.38 -7.04
CA THR A 167 5.24 6.32 -5.60
C THR A 167 5.96 5.01 -5.29
N PRO A 168 6.64 4.89 -4.14
CA PRO A 168 7.30 3.64 -3.77
C PRO A 168 6.34 2.44 -3.69
N PRO A 169 6.73 1.27 -4.23
CA PRO A 169 5.97 0.03 -4.07
C PRO A 169 5.62 -0.30 -2.62
N SER A 170 6.54 -0.06 -1.68
CA SER A 170 6.32 -0.30 -0.26
C SER A 170 5.20 0.56 0.32
N ASP A 171 5.12 1.84 -0.07
CA ASP A 171 4.05 2.75 0.34
C ASP A 171 2.68 2.27 -0.17
N ILE A 172 2.60 1.86 -1.43
CA ILE A 172 1.35 1.31 -2.00
C ILE A 172 0.92 0.07 -1.20
N GLN A 173 1.81 -0.88 -0.98
CA GLN A 173 1.48 -2.12 -0.27
C GLN A 173 1.03 -1.87 1.17
N ARG A 174 1.71 -0.95 1.87
CA ARG A 174 1.39 -0.53 3.22
C ARG A 174 0.01 0.12 3.27
N LEU A 175 -0.24 1.12 2.43
CA LEU A 175 -1.50 1.87 2.39
C LEU A 175 -2.69 0.99 1.98
N ILE A 176 -2.51 0.07 1.03
CA ILE A 176 -3.55 -0.92 0.71
C ILE A 176 -3.89 -1.80 1.92
N THR A 177 -2.89 -2.10 2.76
CA THR A 177 -3.11 -2.92 3.95
C THR A 177 -3.84 -2.13 5.03
N GLU A 178 -3.45 -0.88 5.26
CA GLU A 178 -4.06 0.05 6.23
C GLU A 178 -5.52 0.38 5.85
N PHE A 179 -5.76 0.99 4.68
CA PHE A 179 -7.08 1.51 4.31
C PHE A 179 -8.13 0.40 4.10
N PHE A 180 -7.81 -0.67 3.38
CA PHE A 180 -8.73 -1.79 3.20
C PHE A 180 -8.73 -2.78 4.38
N GLY A 181 -7.82 -2.61 5.34
CA GLY A 181 -7.92 -3.24 6.65
C GLY A 181 -9.01 -2.57 7.47
N PHE A 182 -8.93 -1.24 7.56
CA PHE A 182 -9.86 -0.38 8.28
C PHE A 182 -11.31 -0.51 7.78
N GLN A 183 -11.56 -0.41 6.47
CA GLN A 183 -12.91 -0.55 5.91
C GLN A 183 -13.63 -1.82 6.35
N ARG A 184 -12.95 -2.97 6.31
CA ARG A 184 -13.56 -4.25 6.69
C ARG A 184 -13.87 -4.34 8.18
N SER A 185 -13.16 -3.58 9.02
CA SER A 185 -13.49 -3.46 10.43
C SER A 185 -14.73 -2.58 10.63
N VAL A 186 -14.85 -1.49 9.88
CA VAL A 186 -16.01 -0.57 9.93
C VAL A 186 -17.27 -1.25 9.40
N GLU A 187 -17.22 -1.87 8.21
CA GLU A 187 -18.36 -2.57 7.60
C GLU A 187 -18.92 -3.67 8.51
N ARG A 188 -18.06 -4.39 9.23
CA ARG A 188 -18.49 -5.42 10.19
C ARG A 188 -19.14 -4.82 11.43
N ALA A 189 -18.59 -3.74 11.96
CA ALA A 189 -19.21 -3.03 13.09
C ALA A 189 -20.61 -2.50 12.72
N GLU A 190 -20.80 -2.00 11.49
CA GLU A 190 -22.11 -1.56 11.00
C GLU A 190 -23.10 -2.73 10.84
N GLN A 191 -22.66 -3.88 10.35
CA GLN A 191 -23.49 -5.08 10.22
C GLN A 191 -23.93 -5.64 11.57
N ASP A 192 -23.02 -5.72 12.54
CA ASP A 192 -23.31 -6.21 13.90
C ASP A 192 -24.28 -5.28 14.64
N LEU A 193 -24.17 -3.96 14.42
CA LEU A 193 -25.15 -2.98 14.92
C LEU A 193 -26.53 -3.17 14.29
N THR A 194 -26.60 -3.53 13.01
CA THR A 194 -27.87 -3.69 12.28
C THR A 194 -28.60 -4.98 12.68
N GLU A 195 -27.88 -6.06 12.97
CA GLU A 195 -28.47 -7.31 13.49
C GLU A 195 -28.91 -7.22 14.97
N SER A 196 -28.37 -6.26 15.73
CA SER A 196 -28.67 -6.05 17.15
C SER A 196 -29.97 -5.27 17.44
N PHE A 197 -30.72 -4.81 16.42
CA PHE A 197 -32.00 -4.13 16.58
C PHE A 197 -33.20 -5.09 16.73
N ASN A 198 -33.17 -5.95 17.76
CA ASN A 198 -34.36 -6.54 18.35
C ASN A 198 -34.49 -6.04 19.81
N LEU A 199 -34.95 -4.79 19.94
CA LEU A 199 -35.10 -3.98 21.16
C LEU A 199 -36.21 -4.49 22.10
N GLY A 200 -36.11 -5.75 22.54
CA GLY A 200 -37.04 -6.35 23.52
C GLY A 200 -36.40 -6.77 24.85
N ASN A 201 -35.07 -6.90 24.93
CA ASN A 201 -34.42 -7.63 26.02
C ASN A 201 -33.38 -6.84 26.85
N LEU A 202 -33.22 -5.54 26.61
CA LEU A 202 -32.15 -4.76 27.25
C LEU A 202 -32.38 -4.45 28.73
N GLU A 203 -33.63 -4.37 29.20
CA GLU A 203 -33.92 -4.11 30.62
C GLU A 203 -33.64 -5.31 31.55
N GLN A 204 -33.59 -6.53 31.02
CA GLN A 204 -33.28 -7.73 31.82
C GLN A 204 -31.77 -8.00 31.97
N PHE A 205 -30.92 -7.49 31.07
CA PHE A 205 -29.48 -7.74 31.12
C PHE A 205 -28.70 -6.82 32.08
N VAL A 206 -29.18 -5.59 32.31
CA VAL A 206 -28.49 -4.62 33.20
C VAL A 206 -28.49 -5.05 34.68
N ARG A 207 -29.31 -6.03 35.06
CA ARG A 207 -29.36 -6.54 36.45
C ARG A 207 -28.49 -7.77 36.72
N MET A 208 -27.75 -8.30 35.74
CA MET A 208 -27.01 -9.56 35.89
C MET A 208 -25.54 -9.52 35.44
N GLN A 209 -24.87 -8.37 35.48
CA GLN A 209 -23.41 -8.30 35.24
C GLN A 209 -22.63 -7.97 36.51
N SER A 210 -22.62 -8.95 37.43
CA SER A 210 -21.47 -9.18 38.30
C SER A 210 -20.71 -10.37 37.75
N GLU A 211 -19.49 -10.12 37.29
CA GLU A 211 -18.44 -11.08 36.91
C GLU A 211 -18.66 -11.94 35.64
N ARG A 212 -17.77 -11.69 34.66
CA ARG A 212 -17.30 -12.58 33.57
C ARG A 212 -18.28 -12.92 32.44
N GLU A 213 -18.05 -12.29 31.28
CA GLU A 213 -17.48 -12.89 30.05
C GLU A 213 -17.71 -11.85 28.92
N ILE A 214 -16.63 -11.44 28.27
CA ILE A 214 -16.67 -10.47 27.16
C ILE A 214 -17.05 -11.29 25.91
N GLU A 215 -18.21 -11.01 25.32
CA GLU A 215 -18.72 -11.74 24.15
C GLU A 215 -17.97 -11.37 22.86
N ALA A 216 -18.08 -12.21 21.82
CA ALA A 216 -17.33 -12.06 20.57
C ALA A 216 -17.59 -10.74 19.80
N SER A 217 -18.75 -10.09 20.03
CA SER A 217 -19.08 -8.75 19.51
C SER A 217 -18.17 -7.67 20.12
N ASP A 218 -17.89 -7.77 21.41
CA ASP A 218 -17.03 -6.82 22.12
C ASP A 218 -15.59 -6.90 21.63
N GLN A 219 -15.12 -8.06 21.17
CA GLN A 219 -13.75 -8.22 20.66
C GLN A 219 -13.48 -7.34 19.42
N HIS A 220 -14.49 -7.10 18.59
CA HIS A 220 -14.35 -6.28 17.38
C HIS A 220 -14.28 -4.78 17.71
N VAL A 221 -15.10 -4.34 18.65
CA VAL A 221 -15.04 -2.97 19.20
C VAL A 221 -13.70 -2.75 19.92
N VAL A 222 -13.28 -3.71 20.73
CA VAL A 222 -11.97 -3.70 21.41
C VAL A 222 -10.84 -3.59 20.39
N ASN A 223 -10.87 -4.35 19.30
CA ASN A 223 -9.82 -4.28 18.27
C ASN A 223 -9.81 -2.93 17.52
N ALA A 224 -10.97 -2.32 17.26
CA ALA A 224 -11.05 -1.00 16.63
C ALA A 224 -10.51 0.10 17.56
N VAL A 225 -10.83 0.03 18.84
CA VAL A 225 -10.30 0.92 19.88
C VAL A 225 -8.80 0.72 20.09
N GLU A 226 -8.33 -0.53 20.09
CA GLU A 226 -6.90 -0.86 20.20
C GLU A 226 -6.12 -0.32 19.00
N TYR A 227 -6.67 -0.42 17.79
CA TYR A 227 -6.08 0.21 16.60
C TYR A 227 -6.01 1.73 16.75
N LEU A 228 -7.09 2.38 17.19
CA LEU A 228 -7.12 3.83 17.42
C LEU A 228 -6.00 4.27 18.39
N PHE A 229 -5.85 3.57 19.51
CA PHE A 229 -4.82 3.88 20.50
C PHE A 229 -3.40 3.55 20.02
N SER A 230 -3.20 2.39 19.40
CA SER A 230 -1.91 2.01 18.80
C SER A 230 -1.47 3.00 17.74
N TYR A 231 -2.42 3.46 16.92
CA TYR A 231 -2.19 4.45 15.88
C TYR A 231 -1.83 5.82 16.49
N ALA A 232 -2.62 6.32 17.44
CA ALA A 232 -2.32 7.56 18.16
C ALA A 232 -0.94 7.52 18.85
N PHE A 233 -0.59 6.38 19.45
CA PHE A 233 0.72 6.17 20.07
C PHE A 233 1.87 6.19 19.05
N GLN A 234 1.74 5.47 17.93
CA GLN A 234 2.74 5.48 16.86
C GLN A 234 2.95 6.88 16.26
N GLN A 235 1.86 7.64 16.13
CA GLN A 235 1.91 9.01 15.63
C GLN A 235 2.33 10.04 16.68
N ARG A 236 2.57 9.62 17.93
CA ARG A 236 2.82 10.50 19.08
C ARG A 236 1.78 11.61 19.19
N ALA A 237 0.53 11.28 18.90
CA ALA A 237 -0.58 12.21 19.01
C ALA A 237 -0.70 12.65 20.48
N SER A 238 -0.81 13.97 20.70
CA SER A 238 -0.98 14.52 22.05
C SER A 238 -2.41 14.42 22.56
N ASP A 239 -3.37 14.22 21.66
CA ASP A 239 -4.80 14.15 21.97
C ASP A 239 -5.54 13.28 20.95
N ILE A 240 -6.67 12.70 21.36
CA ILE A 240 -7.60 11.92 20.52
C ILE A 240 -8.99 12.52 20.73
N HIS A 241 -9.42 13.36 19.79
CA HIS A 241 -10.74 13.99 19.83
C HIS A 241 -11.77 13.15 19.07
N ILE A 242 -12.86 12.75 19.74
CA ILE A 242 -13.93 11.94 19.17
C ILE A 242 -15.24 12.73 19.27
N GLU A 243 -15.88 13.00 18.13
CA GLU A 243 -17.19 13.63 18.09
C GLU A 243 -18.27 12.67 17.60
N PRO A 244 -19.29 12.37 18.43
CA PRO A 244 -20.43 11.59 17.99
C PRO A 244 -21.27 12.40 17.00
N LYS A 245 -21.64 11.77 15.88
CA LYS A 245 -22.55 12.38 14.91
C LYS A 245 -23.96 12.44 15.50
N ARG A 246 -24.52 13.64 15.59
CA ARG A 246 -25.80 13.93 16.28
C ARG A 246 -27.01 13.11 15.80
N ASN A 247 -26.96 12.54 14.59
CA ASN A 247 -28.06 11.77 14.00
C ASN A 247 -27.76 10.26 13.89
N GLU A 248 -26.55 9.83 14.25
CA GLU A 248 -26.06 8.45 14.05
C GLU A 248 -25.50 7.86 15.36
N SER A 249 -25.57 8.59 16.47
CA SER A 249 -24.99 8.18 17.75
C SER A 249 -26.04 8.27 18.86
N LEU A 250 -26.24 7.16 19.58
CA LEU A 250 -26.94 7.15 20.88
C LEU A 250 -25.88 7.43 21.95
N VAL A 251 -26.04 8.54 22.67
CA VAL A 251 -25.22 8.91 23.84
C VAL A 251 -26.02 8.63 25.10
#